data_AF-A0A940U5I5-F1
#
_entry.id   AF-A0A940U5I5-F1
#
_cell.length_a   1.000
_cell.length_b   1.000
_cell.length_c   1.000
_cell.angle_alpha   90.00
_cell.angle_beta   90.00
_cell.angle_gamma   90.00
#
_symmetry.space_group_name_H-M   'P 1'
#
loop_
_entity.id
_entity.type
_entity.pdbx_description
1 polymer ?
#
loop_
_entity_poly.entity_id
_entity_poly.type
_entity_poly.pdbx_seq_one_letter_code
_entity_poly.pdbx_strand_id
1 'polypeptide(L)' 'MADLRTEFLGVKFKNPVLAASAEPTLSAENMKRVIETGAGGLVAKTVTNSEAMRRLTRMSKWRYLDEQ' A
#
# COMPACT_ATOMS: atom_id res chain seq x y z
N MET A 1 -11.63 10.77 24.20
CA MET A 1 -11.24 9.80 23.16
C MET A 1 -9.73 9.62 23.21
N ALA A 2 -9.19 8.43 22.96
CA ALA A 2 -7.76 8.18 23.05
C ALA A 2 -6.98 8.91 21.94
N ASP A 3 -5.79 9.41 22.27
CA ASP A 3 -4.84 9.94 21.29
C ASP A 3 -4.05 8.79 20.68
N LEU A 4 -4.14 8.62 19.36
CA LEU A 4 -3.47 7.54 18.63
C LEU A 4 -2.19 8.01 17.94
N ARG A 5 -1.78 9.28 18.06
CA ARG A 5 -0.57 9.77 17.39
C ARG A 5 0.67 9.02 17.87
N THR A 6 1.58 8.71 16.95
CA THR A 6 2.84 7.99 17.25
C THR A 6 4.03 8.63 16.54
N GLU A 7 5.23 8.42 17.10
CA GLU A 7 6.49 8.78 16.47
C GLU A 7 7.37 7.53 16.32
N PHE A 8 7.85 7.25 15.12
CA PHE A 8 8.71 6.11 14.83
C PHE A 8 9.79 6.51 13.83
N LEU A 9 11.06 6.22 14.17
CA LEU A 9 12.23 6.62 13.37
C LEU A 9 12.24 8.13 13.00
N GLY A 10 11.76 8.98 13.91
CA GLY A 10 11.66 10.44 13.70
C GLY A 10 10.50 10.90 12.80
N VAL A 11 9.64 9.98 12.35
CA VAL A 11 8.44 10.30 11.56
C VAL A 11 7.22 10.32 12.47
N LYS A 12 6.44 11.40 12.38
CA LYS A 12 5.19 11.56 13.14
C LYS A 12 4.01 11.05 12.32
N PHE A 13 3.24 10.13 12.89
CA PHE A 13 2.04 9.56 12.29
C PHE A 13 0.79 10.02 13.04
N LYS A 14 -0.29 10.28 12.31
CA LYS A 14 -1.60 10.65 12.91
C LYS A 14 -2.25 9.50 13.68
N ASN A 15 -1.89 8.26 13.35
CA ASN A 15 -2.30 7.01 14.02
C ASN A 15 -1.32 5.87 13.63
N PRO A 16 -1.27 4.74 14.34
CA PRO A 16 -0.31 3.66 14.06
C PRO A 16 -0.76 2.71 12.92
N VAL A 17 -1.83 3.03 12.18
CA VAL A 17 -2.36 2.15 11.13
C VAL A 17 -1.74 2.51 9.79
N LEU A 18 -1.00 1.57 9.20
CA LEU A 18 -0.34 1.74 7.90
C LEU A 18 -0.80 0.67 6.90
N ALA A 19 -0.98 1.06 5.64
CA ALA A 19 -1.19 0.09 4.56
C ALA A 19 0.14 -0.57 4.16
N ALA A 20 0.19 -1.91 4.21
CA ALA A 20 1.36 -2.67 3.82
C ALA A 20 1.59 -2.68 2.30
N SER A 21 2.79 -3.12 1.89
CA SER A 21 3.19 -3.26 0.48
C SER A 21 2.38 -4.33 -0.27
N ALA A 22 1.24 -3.92 -0.83
CA ALA A 22 0.27 -4.76 -1.51
C ALA A 22 -0.47 -3.98 -2.64
N GLU A 23 -1.55 -4.54 -3.17
CA GLU A 23 -2.39 -3.97 -4.24
C GLU A 23 -2.82 -2.51 -3.98
N PRO A 24 -3.22 -2.11 -2.74
CA PRO A 24 -3.58 -0.71 -2.44
C PRO A 24 -2.42 0.29 -2.57
N THR A 25 -1.19 -0.20 -2.70
CA THR A 25 0.02 0.64 -2.74
C THR A 25 0.78 0.51 -4.06
N LEU A 26 0.17 -0.12 -5.07
CA LEU A 26 0.82 -0.42 -6.35
C LEU A 26 0.98 0.79 -7.28
N SER A 27 0.05 1.73 -7.22
CA SER A 27 0.04 2.90 -8.09
C SER A 27 -0.11 4.17 -7.25
N ALA A 28 0.36 5.29 -7.79
CA ALA A 28 0.16 6.60 -7.16
C ALA A 28 -1.32 6.90 -6.92
N GLU A 29 -2.20 6.48 -7.83
CA GLU A 29 -3.65 6.62 -7.70
C GLU A 29 -4.21 5.80 -6.53
N ASN A 30 -3.80 4.54 -6.38
CA ASN A 30 -4.22 3.71 -5.25
C ASN A 30 -3.70 4.30 -3.93
N MET A 31 -2.45 4.77 -3.90
CA MET A 31 -1.86 5.36 -2.70
C MET A 31 -2.59 6.65 -2.28
N LYS A 32 -3.04 7.49 -3.23
CA LYS A 32 -3.88 8.66 -2.93
C LYS A 32 -5.18 8.24 -2.24
N ARG A 33 -5.88 7.22 -2.74
CA ARG A 33 -7.09 6.67 -2.10
C ARG A 33 -6.81 6.17 -0.68
N VAL A 34 -5.70 5.46 -0.46
CA VAL A 34 -5.30 5.02 0.87
C VAL A 34 -5.08 6.20 1.82
N ILE A 35 -4.43 7.27 1.37
CA ILE A 35 -4.24 8.49 2.19
C ILE A 35 -5.58 9.10 2.60
N GLU A 36 -6.53 9.17 1.66
CA GLU A 36 -7.88 9.71 1.88
C GLU A 36 -8.69 8.90 2.91
N THR A 37 -8.42 7.60 3.08
CA THR A 37 -9.11 6.77 4.10
C THR A 37 -8.86 7.17 5.55
N GLY A 38 -7.81 7.94 5.83
CA GLY A 38 -7.41 8.23 7.20
C GLY A 38 -6.29 7.34 7.75
N ALA A 39 -5.74 6.40 6.97
CA ALA A 39 -4.55 5.64 7.35
C ALA A 39 -3.37 6.55 7.72
N GLY A 40 -2.66 6.24 8.81
CA GLY A 40 -1.51 6.98 9.31
C GLY A 40 -0.33 7.04 8.34
N GLY A 41 -0.18 6.02 7.50
CA GLY A 41 0.81 5.96 6.43
C GLY A 41 0.59 4.76 5.51
N LEU A 42 1.53 4.54 4.58
CA LEU A 42 1.54 3.39 3.68
C LEU A 42 2.96 3.08 3.21
N VAL A 43 3.19 1.86 2.77
CA VAL A 43 4.44 1.41 2.15
C VAL A 43 4.19 1.18 0.67
N ALA A 44 4.88 1.92 -0.20
CA ALA A 44 4.77 1.73 -1.65
C ALA A 44 5.07 0.27 -2.02
N LYS A 45 4.33 -0.26 -3.00
CA LYS A 45 4.60 -1.61 -3.50
C LYS A 45 6.03 -1.67 -4.04
N THR A 46 6.69 -2.80 -3.79
CA THR A 46 8.04 -3.10 -4.29
C THR A 46 8.21 -2.72 -5.75
N VAL A 47 9.18 -1.85 -6.03
CA VAL A 47 9.56 -1.42 -7.37
C VAL A 47 10.82 -2.14 -7.82
N THR A 48 10.96 -2.37 -9.13
CA THR A 48 12.12 -3.05 -9.72
C THR A 48 12.35 -2.55 -11.14
N ASN A 49 13.61 -2.58 -11.58
CA ASN A 49 13.98 -2.23 -12.95
C ASN A 49 13.84 -3.41 -13.93
N SER A 50 13.63 -4.64 -13.42
CA SER A 50 13.39 -5.80 -14.28
C SER A 50 12.02 -5.69 -14.96
N GLU A 51 12.04 -5.65 -16.29
CA GLU A 51 10.81 -5.60 -17.09
C GLU A 51 9.94 -6.84 -16.86
N ALA A 52 10.56 -8.02 -16.83
CA ALA A 52 9.88 -9.29 -16.58
C ALA A 52 9.14 -9.26 -15.22
N MET A 53 9.79 -8.79 -14.16
CA MET A 53 9.17 -8.69 -12.84
C MET A 53 8.05 -7.64 -12.80
N ARG A 54 8.23 -6.48 -13.45
CA ARG A 54 7.17 -5.46 -13.56
C ARG A 54 5.95 -5.99 -14.31
N ARG A 55 6.15 -6.79 -15.36
CA ARG A 55 5.07 -7.44 -16.10
C ARG A 55 4.32 -8.42 -15.20
N LEU A 56 5.05 -9.24 -14.43
CA LEU A 56 4.44 -10.16 -13.46
C LEU A 56 3.57 -9.43 -12.44
N THR A 57 3.99 -8.29 -11.87
CA THR A 57 3.18 -7.54 -10.89
C THR A 57 1.82 -7.07 -11.44
N ARG A 58 1.70 -6.89 -12.77
CA ARG A 58 0.41 -6.56 -13.40
C ARG A 58 -0.42 -7.80 -13.71
N MET A 59 0.23 -8.90 -14.09
CA MET A 59 -0.41 -10.14 -14.52
C MET A 59 -0.81 -11.04 -13.35
N SER A 60 -0.06 -11.03 -12.26
CA SER A 60 -0.25 -11.91 -11.09
C SER A 60 -1.47 -11.57 -10.23
N LYS A 61 -2.25 -10.56 -10.63
CA LYS A 61 -3.45 -10.12 -9.90
C LYS A 61 -4.66 -11.01 -10.13
N TRP A 62 -4.64 -11.79 -11.21
CA TRP A 62 -5.76 -12.62 -11.62
C TRP A 62 -5.35 -14.09 -11.54
N ARG A 63 -5.37 -14.65 -10.34
CA ARG A 63 -5.41 -16.11 -10.15
C ARG A 63 -6.82 -16.43 -9.65
N TYR A 64 -7.73 -16.58 -10.61
CA TYR A 64 -9.10 -17.12 -10.48
C TYR A 64 -9.84 -16.78 -9.18
N LEU A 65 -10.66 -15.74 -9.21
CA LEU A 65 -11.80 -15.55 -8.30
C LEU A 65 -13.08 -15.51 -9.15
N ASP A 66 -13.29 -16.57 -9.92
CA ASP A 66 -14.60 -17.12 -10.34
C ASP A 66 -14.38 -18.15 -11.46
N GLU A 67 -14.44 -19.43 -11.08
CA GLU A 67 -14.97 -20.49 -11.96
C GLU A 67 -15.92 -21.37 -11.12
N GLN A 68 -17.10 -20.81 -10.81
CA GLN A 68 -18.42 -21.46 -10.92
C GLN A 68 -19.54 -20.42 -10.89
#